data_AF-A0AAU7U6D4-F1
#
_entry.id   AF-A0AAU7U6D4-F1
#
_cell.length_a   1.000
_cell.length_b   1.000
_cell.length_c   1.000
_cell.angle_alpha   90.00
_cell.angle_beta   90.00
_cell.angle_gamma   90.00
#
_symmetry.space_group_name_H-M   'P 1'
#
loop_
_entity.id
_entity.type
_entity.pdbx_description
1 polymer ?
#
loop_
_entity_poly.entity_id
_entity_poly.type
_entity_poly.pdbx_seq_one_letter_code
_entity_poly.pdbx_strand_id
1 'polypeptide(L)' 'MQGLGDPLWSAEVYSPDSQDLLHDLGRWESAAAARAACFQYAGEALQWTQMEDGELWARGPQWWFRVFQARALN' A
#
# COMPACT_ATOMS: atom_id res chain seq x y z
N MET A 1 18.75 -19.80 13.80
CA MET A 1 18.22 -18.48 14.19
C MET A 1 17.02 -18.21 13.30
N GLN A 2 15.81 -18.26 13.88
CA GLN A 2 14.58 -18.00 13.16
C GLN A 2 14.59 -16.52 12.75
N GLY A 3 14.55 -16.25 11.45
CA GLY A 3 14.36 -14.90 10.94
C GLY A 3 13.01 -14.41 11.43
N LEU A 4 13.02 -13.49 12.40
CA LEU A 4 11.87 -12.65 12.68
C LEU A 4 11.59 -11.91 11.39
N GLY A 5 10.64 -12.42 10.60
CA GLY A 5 10.35 -11.93 9.26
C GLY A 5 10.18 -10.43 9.31
N ASP A 6 11.05 -9.71 8.60
CA ASP A 6 11.00 -8.26 8.52
C ASP A 6 9.56 -7.82 8.20
N PRO A 7 9.08 -6.73 8.83
CA PRO A 7 7.73 -6.27 8.60
C PRO A 7 7.54 -5.95 7.12
N LEU A 8 6.80 -6.82 6.42
CA LEU A 8 6.46 -6.60 5.02
C LEU A 8 5.39 -5.51 4.93
N TRP A 9 5.54 -4.60 3.98
CA TRP A 9 4.57 -3.58 3.63
C TRP A 9 3.71 -4.08 2.48
N SER A 10 2.39 -3.98 2.59
CA SER A 10 1.48 -4.30 1.49
C SER A 10 1.06 -3.03 0.78
N ALA A 11 0.77 -3.15 -0.51
CA ALA A 11 0.22 -2.08 -1.35
C ALA A 11 -1.05 -2.60 -2.03
N GLU A 12 -2.17 -1.93 -1.80
CA GLU A 12 -3.49 -2.33 -2.30
C GLU A 12 -4.11 -1.19 -3.11
N VAL A 13 -4.89 -1.54 -4.13
CA VAL A 13 -5.62 -0.61 -5.01
C VAL A 13 -7.11 -0.79 -4.80
N TYR A 14 -7.81 0.32 -4.62
CA TYR A 14 -9.22 0.38 -4.32
C TYR A 14 -9.99 1.22 -5.34
N SER A 15 -11.26 0.85 -5.54
CA SER A 15 -12.22 1.64 -6.28
C SER A 15 -12.45 2.99 -5.59
N PRO A 16 -12.42 4.12 -6.31
CA PRO A 16 -12.60 5.43 -5.70
C PRO A 16 -14.01 5.70 -5.20
N ASP A 17 -15.01 5.01 -5.76
CA ASP A 17 -16.42 5.25 -5.46
C ASP A 17 -16.95 4.32 -4.37
N SER A 18 -16.48 3.07 -4.34
CA SER A 18 -16.99 2.03 -3.43
C SER A 18 -16.00 1.58 -2.37
N GLN A 19 -14.71 1.96 -2.48
CA GLN A 19 -13.63 1.45 -1.63
C GLN A 19 -13.53 -0.07 -1.62
N ASP A 20 -14.00 -0.74 -2.68
CA ASP A 20 -13.75 -2.17 -2.87
C ASP A 20 -12.30 -2.39 -3.30
N LEU A 21 -11.67 -3.44 -2.74
CA LEU A 21 -10.34 -3.86 -3.15
C LEU A 21 -10.40 -4.36 -4.60
N LEU A 22 -9.68 -3.68 -5.50
CA LEU A 22 -9.57 -4.06 -6.91
C LEU A 22 -8.34 -4.92 -7.17
N HIS A 23 -7.21 -4.58 -6.54
CA HIS A 23 -5.95 -5.26 -6.81
C HIS A 23 -5.01 -5.23 -5.61
N ASP A 24 -4.35 -6.36 -5.34
CA ASP A 24 -3.20 -6.44 -4.43
C ASP A 24 -1.91 -6.32 -5.27
N LEU A 25 -1.17 -5.23 -5.06
CA LEU A 25 0.11 -4.98 -5.73
C LEU A 25 1.26 -5.79 -5.10
N GLY A 26 1.00 -6.46 -3.98
CA GLY A 26 1.91 -7.37 -3.32
C GLY A 26 2.58 -6.79 -2.08
N ARG A 27 3.59 -7.52 -1.61
CA ARG A 27 4.33 -7.27 -0.37
C ARG A 27 5.75 -6.82 -0.66
N TRP A 28 6.22 -5.87 0.13
CA TRP A 28 7.47 -5.14 -0.08
C TRP A 28 8.27 -5.03 1.22
N GLU A 29 9.58 -4.95 1.11
CA GLU A 29 10.47 -4.82 2.27
C GLU A 29 10.37 -3.46 3.00
N SER A 30 9.78 -2.45 2.36
CA SER A 30 9.65 -1.10 2.93
C SER A 30 8.41 -0.36 2.42
N ALA A 31 7.94 0.62 3.21
CA ALA A 31 6.88 1.53 2.80
C ALA A 31 7.23 2.29 1.52
N ALA A 32 8.50 2.65 1.34
CA ALA A 32 8.96 3.36 0.15
C ALA A 32 8.80 2.51 -1.12
N ALA A 33 9.17 1.23 -1.06
CA ALA A 33 9.00 0.29 -2.17
C ALA A 33 7.51 0.03 -2.46
N ALA A 34 6.68 -0.14 -1.43
CA ALA A 34 5.22 -0.26 -1.57
C ALA A 34 4.60 0.98 -2.24
N ARG A 35 5.00 2.19 -1.83
CA ARG A 35 4.56 3.44 -2.46
C ARG A 35 5.01 3.55 -3.92
N ALA A 36 6.25 3.13 -4.22
CA ALA A 36 6.77 3.12 -5.59
C ALA A 36 5.93 2.22 -6.51
N ALA A 37 5.45 1.07 -6.01
CA ALA A 37 4.52 0.22 -6.74
C ALA A 37 3.20 0.93 -7.04
N CYS A 38 2.63 1.65 -6.07
CA CYS A 38 1.42 2.46 -6.29
C CYS A 38 1.63 3.54 -7.36
N PHE A 39 2.77 4.25 -7.35
CA PHE A 39 3.08 5.24 -8.38
C PHE A 39 3.25 4.61 -9.78
N GLN A 40 3.92 3.46 -9.86
CA GLN A 40 4.08 2.73 -11.13
C GLN A 40 2.73 2.25 -11.68
N TYR A 41 1.84 1.77 -10.80
CA TYR A 41 0.50 1.36 -11.19
C TYR A 41 -0.37 2.53 -11.64
N ALA A 42 -0.36 3.64 -10.89
CA ALA A 42 -1.14 4.83 -11.23
C ALA A 42 -0.64 5.50 -12.52
N GLY A 43 0.66 5.41 -12.82
CA GLY A 43 1.28 6.11 -13.94
C GLY A 43 1.42 7.62 -13.72
N GLU A 44 1.15 8.11 -12.52
CA GLU A 44 1.14 9.53 -12.19
C GLU A 44 1.44 9.81 -10.71
N ALA A 45 1.54 11.10 -10.36
CA ALA A 45 1.83 11.53 -9.00
C ALA A 45 0.61 11.37 -8.08
N LEU A 46 0.78 10.61 -7.01
CA LEU A 46 -0.21 10.41 -5.95
C LEU A 46 0.00 11.39 -4.78
N GLN A 47 -1.11 11.91 -4.26
CA GLN A 47 -1.12 12.66 -3.00
C GLN A 47 -1.32 11.70 -1.84
N TRP A 48 -0.36 11.68 -0.91
CA TRP A 48 -0.34 10.76 0.22
C TRP A 48 -0.86 11.42 1.49
N THR A 49 -1.65 10.67 2.25
CA THR A 49 -2.14 11.02 3.59
C THR A 49 -1.73 9.91 4.54
N GLN A 50 -1.03 10.28 5.61
CA GLN A 50 -0.65 9.35 6.66
C GLN A 50 -1.73 9.31 7.74
N MET A 51 -2.11 8.09 8.13
CA MET A 51 -3.06 7.81 9.20
C MET A 51 -2.31 7.54 10.51
N GLU A 52 -2.99 7.67 11.66
CA GLU A 52 -2.39 7.55 12.99
C GLU A 52 -1.87 6.14 13.32
N ASP A 53 -2.38 5.11 12.64
CA ASP A 53 -1.98 3.71 12.80
C ASP A 53 -0.74 3.32 11.96
N GLY A 54 -0.13 4.27 11.26
CA GLY A 54 1.01 4.04 10.39
C GLY A 54 0.64 3.60 8.97
N GLU A 55 -0.66 3.54 8.66
CA GLU A 55 -1.17 3.33 7.32
C GLU A 55 -1.03 4.61 6.47
N LEU A 56 -0.77 4.42 5.18
CA LEU A 56 -0.67 5.49 4.20
C LEU A 56 -1.75 5.29 3.15
N TRP A 57 -2.62 6.26 3.00
CA TRP A 57 -3.54 6.32 1.87
C TRP A 57 -3.03 7.26 0.81
N ALA A 58 -3.31 6.95 -0.44
CA ALA A 58 -3.11 7.88 -1.55
C ALA A 58 -4.34 7.93 -2.43
N ARG A 59 -4.65 9.12 -2.94
CA ARG A 59 -5.71 9.32 -3.92
C ARG A 59 -5.10 9.67 -5.27
N GLY A 60 -5.35 8.82 -6.27
CA GLY A 60 -5.18 9.13 -7.68
C GLY A 60 -6.50 9.61 -8.29
N PRO A 61 -6.52 9.99 -9.59
CA PRO A 61 -7.73 10.47 -10.26
C PRO A 61 -8.80 9.38 -10.39
N GLN A 62 -8.38 8.12 -10.53
CA GLN A 62 -9.26 6.98 -10.79
C GLN A 62 -9.16 5.85 -9.75
N TRP A 63 -8.25 5.96 -8.78
CA TRP A 63 -7.98 4.87 -7.83
C TRP A 63 -7.59 5.42 -6.46
N TRP A 64 -7.87 4.63 -5.43
CA TRP A 64 -7.31 4.83 -4.11
C TRP A 64 -6.24 3.77 -3.85
N PHE A 65 -5.23 4.15 -3.09
CA PHE A 65 -4.12 3.28 -2.74
C PHE A 65 -4.01 3.22 -1.23
N ARG A 66 -3.73 2.03 -0.71
CA ARG A 66 -3.46 1.80 0.70
C ARG A 66 -2.11 1.12 0.83
N VAL A 67 -1.24 1.67 1.67
CA VAL A 67 0.05 1.10 2.01
C VAL A 67 0.11 0.95 3.52
N PHE A 68 0.28 -0.28 3.98
CA PHE A 68 0.26 -0.60 5.41
C PHE A 68 1.26 -1.72 5.73
N GLN A 69 1.70 -1.77 6.98
CA GLN A 69 2.55 -2.84 7.45
C GLN A 69 1.71 -4.12 7.59
N ALA A 70 1.95 -5.10 6.73
CA ALA A 70 1.33 -6.41 6.86
C ALA A 70 1.87 -7.10 8.10
N ARG A 71 0.95 -7.54 8.96
CA ARG A 71 1.30 -8.44 10.06
C ARG A 71 1.64 -9.80 9.45
N ALA A 72 2.73 -10.40 9.93
CA ALA A 72 3.01 -11.80 9.64
C ALA A 72 1.82 -12.63 10.13
N LEU A 73 1.17 -13.35 9.22
CA LEU A 73 0.22 -14.39 9.60
C LEU A 73 1.07 -15.52 10.20
N ASN A 74 0.97 -15.70 11.52
CA ASN A 74 1.50 -16.86 12.23
C ASN A 74 0.71 -18.12 11.88
#